data_AF-A0A7S3S8G1-F1
#
_entry.id   AF-A0A7S3S8G1-F1
#
_cell.length_a   1.000
_cell.length_b   1.000
_cell.length_c   1.000
_cell.angle_alpha   90.00
_cell.angle_beta   90.00
_cell.angle_gamma   90.00
#
_symmetry.space_group_name_H-M   'P 1'
#
loop_
_entity.id
_entity.type
_entity.pdbx_description
1 polymer ?
#
loop_
_entity_poly.entity_id
_entity_poly.type
_entity_poly.pdbx_seq_one_letter_code
_entity_poly.pdbx_strand_id
1 'polypeptide(L)'
;AQRHCGSASGLIHPHGFWDGPRIASQHQYDLHLSAALLAFFRAEGAQSVVDLGCGMGSYVRHFSREGLRAIGFDGNPSTPQLSKGACGVLDLSVIAEVAEPCDWVLSLEVGEHLPKVYEAAFMENLNRFNTQGMVLSWALEGQGGTGHVNEQSNDYIKAKICALGYVNDANAEASLRLAAQFAYFKRTIMVFRRTAWQDGMTQG
;
A
#
# COMPACT_ATOMS: atom_id res chain seq x y z
N ALA A 1 -12.34 42.75 17.04
CA ALA A 1 -11.43 42.16 16.03
C ALA A 1 -11.46 40.64 16.17
N GLN A 2 -12.31 39.97 15.39
CA GLN A 2 -12.43 38.51 15.40
C GLN A 2 -11.18 37.90 14.79
N ARG A 3 -10.42 37.16 15.60
CA ARG A 3 -9.30 36.35 15.15
C ARG A 3 -9.86 35.23 14.26
N HIS A 4 -9.61 35.31 12.97
CA HIS A 4 -9.77 34.17 12.08
C HIS A 4 -8.72 33.12 12.45
N CYS A 5 -9.14 32.10 13.21
CA CYS A 5 -8.41 30.85 13.30
C CYS A 5 -8.69 30.08 12.01
N GLY A 6 -7.85 30.27 11.00
CA GLY A 6 -7.91 29.47 9.77
C GLY A 6 -7.46 28.05 10.08
N SER A 7 -8.41 27.12 10.11
CA SER A 7 -8.14 25.68 10.06
C SER A 7 -7.57 25.32 8.69
N ALA A 8 -6.29 25.00 8.62
CA ALA A 8 -5.66 24.48 7.40
C ALA A 8 -5.04 23.11 7.70
N SER A 9 -5.91 22.14 8.03
CA SER A 9 -5.63 20.71 7.87
C SER A 9 -5.40 20.43 6.38
N GLY A 10 -4.46 19.56 6.02
CA GLY A 10 -4.30 19.10 4.64
C GLY A 10 -5.65 18.63 4.09
N LEU A 11 -5.96 19.00 2.85
CA LEU A 11 -7.20 18.60 2.19
C LEU A 11 -6.99 17.23 1.56
N ILE A 12 -8.02 16.40 1.60
CA ILE A 12 -8.02 15.12 0.90
C ILE A 12 -8.56 15.39 -0.50
N HIS A 13 -7.75 15.06 -1.50
CA HIS A 13 -8.10 15.22 -2.89
C HIS A 13 -9.26 14.27 -3.24
N PRO A 14 -10.18 14.64 -4.15
CA PRO A 14 -11.26 13.74 -4.58
C PRO A 14 -10.80 12.40 -5.15
N HIS A 15 -9.52 12.27 -5.52
CA HIS A 15 -8.91 11.02 -5.98
C HIS A 15 -8.28 10.21 -4.84
N GLY A 16 -8.56 10.57 -3.57
CA GLY A 16 -8.21 9.78 -2.39
C GLY A 16 -6.79 9.91 -1.87
N PHE A 17 -5.96 10.81 -2.42
CA PHE A 17 -4.66 11.13 -1.83
C PHE A 17 -4.71 12.42 -1.02
N TRP A 18 -3.76 12.56 -0.11
CA TRP A 18 -3.61 13.77 0.69
C TRP A 18 -2.86 14.85 -0.08
N ASP A 19 -3.33 16.10 -0.08
CA ASP A 19 -2.69 17.22 -0.79
C ASP A 19 -1.88 18.15 0.14
N GLY A 20 -0.59 18.30 -0.16
CA GLY A 20 0.31 19.30 0.41
C GLY A 20 1.45 18.76 1.30
N PRO A 21 2.34 19.64 1.79
CA PRO A 21 3.53 19.25 2.54
C PRO A 21 3.29 19.04 4.05
N ARG A 22 2.14 19.49 4.59
CA ARG A 22 1.83 19.43 6.03
C ARG A 22 1.32 18.07 6.52
N ILE A 23 1.28 17.07 5.65
CA ILE A 23 0.75 15.73 5.94
C ILE A 23 1.79 14.82 6.61
N ALA A 24 3.06 15.25 6.69
CA ALA A 24 4.12 14.53 7.39
C ALA A 24 3.79 14.15 8.85
N SER A 25 2.92 14.90 9.53
CA SER A 25 2.49 14.57 10.90
C SER A 25 1.40 13.50 10.98
N GLN A 26 0.82 13.08 9.85
CA GLN A 26 -0.26 12.09 9.80
C GLN A 26 0.22 10.72 9.30
N HIS A 27 1.36 10.66 8.58
CA HIS A 27 1.95 9.39 8.20
C HIS A 27 2.56 8.69 9.41
N GLN A 28 2.11 7.46 9.64
CA GLN A 28 2.65 6.60 10.68
C GLN A 28 3.66 5.61 10.09
N TYR A 29 4.77 5.41 10.78
CA TYR A 29 5.80 4.45 10.40
C TYR A 29 5.99 3.45 11.53
N ASP A 30 5.73 2.18 11.25
CA ASP A 30 5.88 1.10 12.21
C ASP A 30 7.25 0.43 12.00
N LEU A 31 8.19 0.75 12.90
CA LEU A 31 9.58 0.30 12.78
C LEU A 31 9.70 -1.24 12.84
N HIS A 32 8.91 -1.89 13.69
CA HIS A 32 8.97 -3.34 13.86
C HIS A 32 8.33 -4.05 12.66
N LEU A 33 7.20 -3.56 12.17
CA LEU A 33 6.60 -4.06 10.94
C LEU A 33 7.58 -3.89 9.77
N SER A 34 8.24 -2.73 9.66
CA SER A 34 9.22 -2.48 8.61
C SER A 34 10.38 -3.48 8.63
N ALA A 35 10.92 -3.81 9.81
CA ALA A 35 11.93 -4.85 9.96
C ALA A 35 11.41 -6.25 9.59
N ALA A 36 10.19 -6.58 10.01
CA ALA A 36 9.56 -7.87 9.70
C ALA A 36 9.25 -8.03 8.20
N LEU A 37 8.78 -6.96 7.53
CA LEU A 37 8.54 -6.93 6.09
C LEU A 37 9.84 -7.17 5.32
N LEU A 38 10.93 -6.48 5.69
CA LEU A 38 12.23 -6.68 5.06
C LEU A 38 12.71 -8.13 5.21
N ALA A 39 12.59 -8.70 6.41
CA ALA A 39 12.94 -10.10 6.67
C ALA A 39 12.09 -11.07 5.84
N PHE A 40 10.78 -10.81 5.76
CA PHE A 40 9.86 -11.57 4.91
C PHE A 40 10.25 -11.51 3.43
N PHE A 41 10.45 -10.32 2.86
CA PHE A 41 10.85 -10.16 1.46
C PHE A 41 12.18 -10.85 1.15
N ARG A 42 13.17 -10.79 2.06
CA ARG A 42 14.43 -11.53 1.90
C ARG A 42 14.23 -13.04 1.93
N ALA A 43 13.36 -13.55 2.81
CA ALA A 43 13.05 -14.97 2.89
C ALA A 43 12.34 -15.50 1.63
N GLU A 44 11.51 -14.66 0.99
CA GLU A 44 10.87 -14.95 -0.30
C GLU A 44 11.84 -14.78 -1.49
N GLY A 45 13.08 -14.34 -1.26
CA GLY A 45 14.07 -14.12 -2.32
C GLY A 45 13.78 -12.89 -3.20
N ALA A 46 12.96 -11.95 -2.71
CA ALA A 46 12.60 -10.75 -3.44
C ALA A 46 13.83 -9.91 -3.79
N GLN A 47 13.95 -9.53 -5.05
CA GLN A 47 14.95 -8.60 -5.55
C GLN A 47 14.40 -7.17 -5.59
N SER A 48 13.08 -6.99 -5.68
CA SER A 48 12.46 -5.67 -5.72
C SER A 48 11.09 -5.56 -5.03
N VAL A 49 10.83 -4.38 -4.45
CA VAL A 49 9.55 -4.03 -3.83
C VAL A 49 9.08 -2.66 -4.32
N VAL A 50 7.79 -2.53 -4.61
CA VAL A 50 7.15 -1.22 -4.81
C VAL A 50 6.16 -0.93 -3.69
N ASP A 51 6.28 0.26 -3.11
CA ASP A 51 5.37 0.79 -2.07
C ASP A 51 4.35 1.74 -2.72
N LEU A 52 3.10 1.28 -2.89
CA LEU A 52 2.00 2.06 -3.47
C LEU A 52 1.21 2.72 -2.34
N GLY A 53 1.27 4.05 -2.28
CA GLY A 53 0.85 4.86 -1.14
C GLY A 53 1.98 5.08 -0.14
N CYS A 54 3.20 5.30 -0.65
CA CYS A 54 4.41 5.31 0.18
C CYS A 54 4.48 6.49 1.17
N GLY A 55 3.63 7.52 1.01
CA GLY A 55 3.62 8.73 1.81
C GLY A 55 5.00 9.38 1.92
N MET A 56 5.54 9.40 3.13
CA MET A 56 6.88 9.93 3.38
C MET A 56 8.02 9.05 2.87
N GLY A 57 7.78 7.87 2.28
CA GLY A 57 8.81 6.97 1.76
C GLY A 57 9.64 6.25 2.83
N SER A 58 9.10 6.06 4.04
CA SER A 58 9.86 5.50 5.17
C SER A 58 10.22 4.02 4.98
N TYR A 59 9.27 3.20 4.50
CA TYR A 59 9.54 1.79 4.18
C TYR A 59 10.53 1.67 3.01
N VAL A 60 10.31 2.42 1.92
CA VAL A 60 11.22 2.48 0.77
C VAL A 60 12.65 2.80 1.19
N ARG A 61 12.87 3.86 1.99
CA ARG A 61 14.21 4.20 2.47
C ARG A 61 14.82 3.12 3.34
N HIS A 62 14.03 2.47 4.19
CA HIS A 62 14.54 1.39 5.03
C HIS A 62 15.00 0.22 4.17
N PHE A 63 14.16 -0.26 3.26
CA PHE A 63 14.50 -1.39 2.37
C PHE A 63 15.72 -1.08 1.49
N SER A 64 15.76 0.10 0.88
CA SER A 64 16.88 0.53 0.03
C SER A 64 18.19 0.67 0.81
N ARG A 65 18.17 1.16 2.06
CA ARG A 65 19.36 1.20 2.93
C ARG A 65 19.89 -0.18 3.27
N GLU A 66 18.99 -1.15 3.34
CA GLU A 66 19.28 -2.55 3.63
C GLU A 66 19.55 -3.38 2.36
N GLY A 67 19.76 -2.73 1.21
CA GLY A 67 20.16 -3.37 -0.04
C GLY A 67 19.05 -4.07 -0.81
N LEU A 68 17.79 -3.95 -0.41
CA LEU A 68 16.64 -4.40 -1.19
C LEU A 68 16.19 -3.27 -2.12
N ARG A 69 16.12 -3.51 -3.44
CA ARG A 69 15.68 -2.48 -4.40
C ARG A 69 14.23 -2.10 -4.10
N ALA A 70 14.01 -0.91 -3.57
CA ALA A 70 12.66 -0.41 -3.31
C ALA A 70 12.39 0.90 -4.05
N ILE A 71 11.21 0.98 -4.64
CA ILE A 71 10.65 2.20 -5.23
C ILE A 71 9.31 2.50 -4.55
N GLY A 72 8.87 3.74 -4.57
CA GLY A 72 7.57 4.10 -3.99
C GLY A 72 6.88 5.21 -4.76
N PHE A 73 5.55 5.16 -4.72
CA PHE A 73 4.68 6.14 -5.34
C PHE A 73 3.54 6.53 -4.40
N ASP A 74 3.14 7.79 -4.45
CA ASP A 74 1.98 8.31 -3.73
C ASP A 74 1.29 9.40 -4.57
N GLY A 75 -0.02 9.58 -4.39
CA GLY A 75 -0.79 10.57 -5.13
C GLY A 75 -0.48 12.01 -4.74
N ASN A 76 0.10 12.25 -3.56
CA ASN A 76 0.47 13.58 -3.12
C ASN A 76 1.51 14.21 -4.07
N PRO A 77 1.24 15.37 -4.70
CA PRO A 77 2.19 16.04 -5.58
C PRO A 77 3.51 16.44 -4.90
N SER A 78 3.51 16.54 -3.56
CA SER A 78 4.69 16.86 -2.74
C SER A 78 5.54 15.63 -2.38
N THR A 79 5.20 14.43 -2.87
CA THR A 79 5.89 13.17 -2.52
C THR A 79 7.41 13.21 -2.78
N PRO A 80 7.93 13.76 -3.88
CA PRO A 80 9.37 13.87 -4.08
C PRO A 80 10.06 14.68 -2.96
N GLN A 81 9.43 15.75 -2.48
CA GLN A 81 9.95 16.56 -1.38
C GLN A 81 9.80 15.84 -0.03
N LEU A 82 8.62 15.28 0.25
CA LEU A 82 8.31 14.55 1.50
C LEU A 82 9.21 13.33 1.69
N SER A 83 9.49 12.61 0.60
CA SER A 83 10.33 11.42 0.59
C SER A 83 11.83 11.72 0.49
N LYS A 84 12.22 13.00 0.36
CA LYS A 84 13.61 13.44 0.10
C LYS A 84 14.19 12.82 -1.16
N GLY A 85 13.38 12.74 -2.21
CA GLY A 85 13.73 12.19 -3.53
C GLY A 85 13.70 10.67 -3.62
N ALA A 86 13.26 9.96 -2.57
CA ALA A 86 13.20 8.50 -2.57
C ALA A 86 11.98 7.93 -3.33
N CYS A 87 10.93 8.73 -3.51
CA CYS A 87 9.66 8.29 -4.06
C CYS A 87 9.11 9.29 -5.10
N GLY A 88 8.30 8.77 -6.02
CA GLY A 88 7.66 9.53 -7.10
C GLY A 88 6.19 9.83 -6.83
N VAL A 89 5.57 10.58 -7.75
CA VAL A 89 4.13 10.86 -7.73
C VAL A 89 3.43 9.88 -8.68
N LEU A 90 2.35 9.26 -8.21
CA LEU A 90 1.44 8.48 -9.06
C LEU A 90 0.03 8.61 -8.53
N ASP A 91 -0.91 8.99 -9.40
CA ASP A 91 -2.33 8.93 -9.06
C ASP A 91 -2.80 7.47 -9.07
N LEU A 92 -3.02 6.91 -7.88
CA LEU A 92 -3.43 5.52 -7.69
C LEU A 92 -4.90 5.27 -8.02
N SER A 93 -5.68 6.33 -8.28
CA SER A 93 -7.09 6.25 -8.66
C SER A 93 -7.33 5.90 -10.14
N VAL A 94 -6.27 5.93 -10.95
CA VAL A 94 -6.30 5.58 -12.37
C VAL A 94 -5.34 4.42 -12.65
N ILE A 95 -5.66 3.63 -13.67
CA ILE A 95 -4.79 2.52 -14.07
C ILE A 95 -3.47 3.10 -14.62
N ALA A 96 -2.37 2.80 -13.94
CA ALA A 96 -1.05 3.31 -14.27
C ALA A 96 -0.40 2.53 -15.42
N GLU A 97 0.45 3.22 -16.18
CA GLU A 97 1.43 2.55 -17.04
C GLU A 97 2.58 2.04 -16.17
N VAL A 98 2.87 0.74 -16.27
CA VAL A 98 3.93 0.08 -15.52
C VAL A 98 5.06 -0.25 -16.48
N ALA A 99 6.17 0.48 -16.38
CA ALA A 99 7.35 0.23 -17.20
C ALA A 99 8.06 -1.07 -16.80
N GLU A 100 8.23 -1.29 -15.49
CA GLU A 100 8.83 -2.50 -14.93
C GLU A 100 8.10 -2.86 -13.62
N PRO A 101 7.47 -4.04 -13.53
CA PRO A 101 6.87 -4.52 -12.28
C PRO A 101 7.97 -4.90 -11.27
N CYS A 102 7.61 -4.95 -9.99
CA CYS A 102 8.47 -5.44 -8.91
C CYS A 102 8.09 -6.86 -8.50
N ASP A 103 8.99 -7.54 -7.79
CA ASP A 103 8.70 -8.86 -7.24
C ASP A 103 7.54 -8.81 -6.25
N TRP A 104 7.53 -7.80 -5.39
CA TRP A 104 6.48 -7.62 -4.40
C TRP A 104 5.90 -6.21 -4.41
N VAL A 105 4.59 -6.14 -4.13
CA VAL A 105 3.89 -4.88 -3.84
C VAL A 105 3.65 -4.75 -2.33
N LEU A 106 3.94 -3.58 -1.79
CA LEU A 106 3.52 -3.14 -0.46
C LEU A 106 2.47 -2.03 -0.63
N SER A 107 1.38 -2.08 0.14
CA SER A 107 0.44 -0.97 0.24
C SER A 107 -0.27 -1.01 1.59
N LEU A 108 -0.04 -0.01 2.43
CA LEU A 108 -0.51 -0.01 3.83
C LEU A 108 -1.40 1.19 4.11
N GLU A 109 -2.68 0.96 4.42
CA GLU A 109 -3.68 2.00 4.71
C GLU A 109 -3.80 3.03 3.57
N VAL A 110 -4.24 2.57 2.39
CA VAL A 110 -4.31 3.37 1.16
C VAL A 110 -5.69 3.26 0.51
N GLY A 111 -6.16 2.04 0.30
CA GLY A 111 -7.38 1.78 -0.45
C GLY A 111 -8.65 2.38 0.17
N GLU A 112 -8.68 2.52 1.50
CA GLU A 112 -9.78 3.13 2.24
C GLU A 112 -9.94 4.63 1.98
N HIS A 113 -8.88 5.29 1.50
CA HIS A 113 -8.90 6.70 1.15
C HIS A 113 -9.39 6.93 -0.28
N LEU A 114 -9.32 5.92 -1.14
CA LEU A 114 -9.81 5.97 -2.51
C LEU A 114 -11.33 5.81 -2.52
N PRO A 115 -12.11 6.76 -3.07
CA PRO A 115 -13.53 6.55 -3.30
C PRO A 115 -13.82 5.25 -4.05
N LYS A 116 -14.92 4.57 -3.70
CA LYS A 116 -15.27 3.23 -4.22
C LYS A 116 -15.18 3.10 -5.75
N VAL A 117 -15.48 4.18 -6.49
CA VAL A 117 -15.39 4.22 -7.95
C VAL A 117 -13.99 3.93 -8.50
N TYR A 118 -12.94 4.22 -7.73
CA TYR A 118 -11.55 4.01 -8.11
C TYR A 118 -10.94 2.70 -7.59
N GLU A 119 -11.67 1.95 -6.76
CA GLU A 119 -11.19 0.70 -6.18
C GLU A 119 -10.72 -0.29 -7.25
N ALA A 120 -11.48 -0.43 -8.34
CA ALA A 120 -11.11 -1.36 -9.41
C ALA A 120 -9.79 -0.97 -10.10
N ALA A 121 -9.57 0.34 -10.34
CA ALA A 121 -8.33 0.82 -10.91
C ALA A 121 -7.14 0.59 -9.97
N PHE A 122 -7.34 0.81 -8.67
CA PHE A 122 -6.31 0.56 -7.67
C PHE A 122 -5.96 -0.93 -7.53
N MET A 123 -6.96 -1.82 -7.49
CA MET A 123 -6.74 -3.27 -7.48
C MET A 123 -5.97 -3.73 -8.73
N GLU A 124 -6.27 -3.15 -9.90
CA GLU A 124 -5.52 -3.43 -11.12
C GLU A 124 -4.08 -2.92 -11.02
N ASN A 125 -3.83 -1.74 -10.43
CA ASN A 125 -2.47 -1.27 -10.17
C ASN A 125 -1.70 -2.24 -9.26
N LEU A 126 -2.29 -2.69 -8.15
CA LEU A 126 -1.68 -3.71 -7.26
C LEU A 126 -1.26 -4.96 -8.05
N ASN A 127 -2.07 -5.37 -9.03
CA ASN A 127 -1.76 -6.51 -9.88
C ASN A 127 -0.66 -6.20 -10.92
N ARG A 128 -0.73 -5.07 -11.64
CA ARG A 128 0.20 -4.74 -12.73
C ARG A 128 1.62 -4.47 -12.24
N PHE A 129 1.76 -3.96 -11.03
CA PHE A 129 3.05 -3.67 -10.41
C PHE A 129 3.75 -4.91 -9.81
N ASN A 130 3.10 -6.08 -9.82
CA ASN A 130 3.54 -7.26 -9.09
C ASN A 130 3.93 -8.43 -10.01
N THR A 131 5.02 -9.14 -9.71
CA THR A 131 5.33 -10.44 -10.34
C THR A 131 5.20 -11.64 -9.40
N GLN A 132 5.39 -11.50 -8.07
CA GLN A 132 5.41 -12.64 -7.13
C GLN A 132 4.34 -12.57 -6.04
N GLY A 133 4.10 -11.42 -5.41
CA GLY A 133 3.16 -11.31 -4.30
C GLY A 133 2.93 -9.91 -3.76
N MET A 134 2.03 -9.76 -2.81
CA MET A 134 1.77 -8.46 -2.19
C MET A 134 1.46 -8.56 -0.71
N VAL A 135 1.84 -7.51 0.03
CA VAL A 135 1.43 -7.27 1.40
C VAL A 135 0.57 -6.02 1.44
N LEU A 136 -0.68 -6.16 1.88
CA LEU A 136 -1.67 -5.11 1.94
C LEU A 136 -2.08 -4.81 3.38
N SER A 137 -2.52 -3.59 3.66
CA SER A 137 -3.36 -3.24 4.80
C SER A 137 -4.48 -2.32 4.33
N TRP A 138 -5.67 -2.53 4.85
CA TRP A 138 -6.86 -1.76 4.50
C TRP A 138 -7.72 -1.56 5.75
N ALA A 139 -8.15 -0.33 6.01
CA ALA A 139 -8.99 -0.04 7.17
C ALA A 139 -10.30 -0.84 7.17
N LEU A 140 -10.59 -1.47 8.30
CA LEU A 140 -11.81 -2.26 8.48
C LEU A 140 -13.05 -1.37 8.54
N GLU A 141 -14.20 -1.90 8.13
CA GLU A 141 -15.49 -1.22 8.27
C GLU A 141 -15.72 -0.72 9.70
N GLY A 142 -15.94 0.58 9.84
CA GLY A 142 -16.15 1.25 11.12
C GLY A 142 -14.86 1.57 11.89
N GLN A 143 -13.68 1.32 11.32
CA GLN A 143 -12.40 1.73 11.91
C GLN A 143 -12.33 3.25 12.10
N GLY A 144 -12.90 3.99 11.13
CA GLY A 144 -12.81 5.43 11.04
C GLY A 144 -11.38 5.90 10.75
N GLY A 145 -11.26 7.19 10.51
CA GLY A 145 -10.00 7.84 10.19
C GLY A 145 -10.23 9.02 9.27
N THR A 146 -9.32 9.98 9.28
CA THR A 146 -9.48 11.16 8.42
C THR A 146 -9.38 10.71 6.97
N GLY A 147 -10.45 10.92 6.21
CA GLY A 147 -10.49 10.55 4.79
C GLY A 147 -10.84 9.13 4.46
N HIS A 148 -11.28 8.34 5.44
CA HIS A 148 -11.74 7.00 5.17
C HIS A 148 -13.12 7.10 4.50
N VAL A 149 -13.19 6.71 3.24
CA VAL A 149 -14.40 6.76 2.40
C VAL A 149 -14.75 5.40 1.81
N ASN A 150 -13.84 4.43 1.92
CA ASN A 150 -13.99 3.09 1.36
C ASN A 150 -13.40 2.02 2.29
N GLU A 151 -13.75 2.03 3.56
CA GLU A 151 -13.40 0.95 4.49
C GLU A 151 -14.04 -0.37 4.04
N GLN A 152 -13.30 -1.47 4.19
CA GLN A 152 -13.74 -2.80 3.72
C GLN A 152 -13.28 -3.88 4.68
N SER A 153 -14.08 -4.95 4.81
CA SER A 153 -13.64 -6.15 5.50
C SER A 153 -12.45 -6.84 4.80
N ASN A 154 -11.60 -7.53 5.56
CA ASN A 154 -10.52 -8.34 5.01
C ASN A 154 -11.04 -9.39 4.01
N ASP A 155 -12.19 -10.00 4.30
CA ASP A 155 -12.77 -11.04 3.43
C ASP A 155 -13.15 -10.50 2.06
N TYR A 156 -13.69 -9.27 2.01
CA TYR A 156 -13.96 -8.58 0.76
C TYR A 156 -12.68 -8.34 -0.05
N ILE A 157 -11.65 -7.78 0.57
CA ILE A 157 -10.38 -7.49 -0.10
C ILE A 157 -9.68 -8.78 -0.56
N LYS A 158 -9.64 -9.80 0.30
CA LYS A 158 -9.10 -11.13 -0.04
C LYS A 158 -9.81 -11.74 -1.23
N ALA A 159 -11.15 -11.70 -1.26
CA ALA A 159 -11.92 -12.23 -2.39
C ALA A 159 -11.59 -11.50 -3.70
N LYS A 160 -11.45 -10.17 -3.66
CA LYS A 160 -11.06 -9.36 -4.83
C LYS A 160 -9.66 -9.69 -5.34
N ILE A 161 -8.67 -9.75 -4.44
CA ILE A 161 -7.29 -10.06 -4.81
C ILE A 161 -7.16 -11.51 -5.29
N CYS A 162 -7.80 -12.47 -4.64
CA CYS A 162 -7.79 -13.87 -5.08
C CYS A 162 -8.39 -14.05 -6.48
N ALA A 163 -9.43 -13.30 -6.84
CA ALA A 163 -9.99 -13.32 -8.19
C ALA A 163 -9.02 -12.83 -9.28
N LEU A 164 -7.92 -12.15 -8.92
CA LEU A 164 -6.85 -11.71 -9.82
C LEU A 164 -5.72 -12.75 -9.99
N GLY A 165 -5.89 -13.98 -9.49
CA GLY A 165 -4.88 -15.03 -9.57
C GLY A 165 -3.89 -15.01 -8.41
N TYR A 166 -4.41 -14.88 -7.19
CA TYR A 166 -3.61 -14.87 -5.96
C TYR A 166 -4.15 -15.83 -4.92
N VAL A 167 -3.27 -16.31 -4.06
CA VAL A 167 -3.64 -17.08 -2.87
C VAL A 167 -3.24 -16.31 -1.62
N ASN A 168 -4.17 -16.22 -0.68
CA ASN A 168 -3.93 -15.60 0.61
C ASN A 168 -3.02 -16.48 1.49
N ASP A 169 -1.99 -15.90 2.10
CA ASP A 169 -1.13 -16.56 3.08
C ASP A 169 -1.46 -16.11 4.51
N ALA A 170 -2.33 -16.87 5.16
CA ALA A 170 -2.73 -16.62 6.54
C ALA A 170 -1.56 -16.77 7.56
N ASN A 171 -0.53 -17.56 7.27
CA ASN A 171 0.60 -17.74 8.18
C ASN A 171 1.54 -16.52 8.15
N ALA A 172 1.83 -16.00 6.95
CA ALA A 172 2.58 -14.76 6.80
C ALA A 172 1.79 -13.57 7.39
N GLU A 173 0.47 -13.53 7.19
CA GLU A 173 -0.39 -12.54 7.87
C GLU A 173 -0.21 -12.56 9.38
N ALA A 174 -0.39 -13.73 10.01
CA ALA A 174 -0.27 -13.87 11.45
C ALA A 174 1.11 -13.42 11.95
N SER A 175 2.17 -13.77 11.21
CA SER A 175 3.55 -13.41 11.55
C SER A 175 3.78 -11.89 11.49
N LEU A 176 3.34 -11.23 10.41
CA LEU A 176 3.49 -9.78 10.26
C LEU A 176 2.59 -9.00 11.24
N ARG A 177 1.36 -9.46 11.49
CA ARG A 177 0.44 -8.89 12.49
C ARG A 177 1.02 -8.98 13.91
N LEU A 178 1.70 -10.08 14.23
CA LEU A 178 2.37 -10.24 15.52
C LEU A 178 3.49 -9.21 15.68
N ALA A 179 4.30 -9.00 14.64
CA ALA A 179 5.41 -8.06 14.64
C ALA A 179 4.99 -6.58 14.69
N ALA A 180 3.85 -6.23 14.10
CA ALA A 180 3.36 -4.85 14.06
C ALA A 180 3.15 -4.26 15.47
N GLN A 181 3.49 -2.98 15.65
CA GLN A 181 3.26 -2.22 16.88
C GLN A 181 1.87 -1.59 16.89
N PHE A 182 1.40 -1.08 15.74
CA PHE A 182 0.09 -0.44 15.68
C PHE A 182 -1.04 -1.46 15.75
N ALA A 183 -2.04 -1.17 16.59
CA ALA A 183 -3.13 -2.10 16.89
C ALA A 183 -3.98 -2.44 15.66
N TYR A 184 -4.17 -1.50 14.74
CA TYR A 184 -4.93 -1.75 13.51
C TYR A 184 -4.19 -2.74 12.58
N PHE A 185 -2.86 -2.59 12.42
CA PHE A 185 -2.04 -3.54 11.66
C PHE A 185 -2.08 -4.97 12.19
N LYS A 186 -2.38 -5.17 13.48
CA LYS A 186 -2.60 -6.52 14.04
C LYS A 186 -3.84 -7.23 13.46
N ARG A 187 -4.70 -6.51 12.75
CA ARG A 187 -5.98 -7.00 12.21
C ARG A 187 -6.11 -6.79 10.70
N THR A 188 -5.42 -5.82 10.11
CA THR A 188 -5.64 -5.38 8.73
C THR A 188 -4.62 -5.92 7.73
N ILE A 189 -3.42 -6.34 8.18
CA ILE A 189 -2.39 -6.85 7.27
C ILE A 189 -2.87 -8.12 6.57
N MET A 190 -2.77 -8.16 5.24
CA MET A 190 -3.07 -9.29 4.38
C MET A 190 -1.85 -9.62 3.51
N VAL A 191 -1.55 -10.90 3.31
CA VAL A 191 -0.42 -11.34 2.48
C VAL A 191 -0.94 -12.24 1.38
N PHE A 192 -0.45 -12.03 0.16
CA PHE A 192 -0.87 -12.79 -1.01
C PHE A 192 0.34 -13.21 -1.83
N ARG A 193 0.32 -14.43 -2.34
CA ARG A 193 1.25 -14.91 -3.37
C ARG A 193 0.51 -15.06 -4.68
N ARG A 194 1.11 -14.59 -5.76
CA ARG A 194 0.59 -14.80 -7.11
C ARG A 194 0.63 -16.29 -7.41
N THR A 195 -0.47 -16.84 -7.91
CA THR A 195 -0.46 -18.21 -8.42
C THR A 195 0.44 -18.25 -9.64
N ALA A 196 1.32 -19.25 -9.74
CA ALA A 196 2.03 -19.50 -10.99
C ALA A 196 1.01 -19.55 -12.13
N TRP A 197 1.26 -18.79 -13.19
CA TRP A 197 0.48 -18.85 -14.42
C TRP A 197 0.48 -20.32 -14.89
N GLN A 198 -0.67 -20.99 -14.82
CA GLN A 198 -0.83 -22.27 -15.49
C GLN A 198 -1.00 -21.96 -16.97
N ASP A 199 0.05 -22.20 -17.77
CA ASP A 199 -0.07 -22.16 -19.22
C ASP A 199 -1.22 -23.09 -19.66
N GLY A 200 -2.21 -22.49 -20.33
CA GLY A 200 -3.14 -23.16 -21.25
C GLY A 200 -3.77 -24.48 -20.82
N MET A 201 -4.92 -24.42 -20.13
CA MET A 201 -5.96 -25.44 -20.28
C MET A 201 -7.16 -24.87 -21.06
N THR A 202 -6.93 -24.63 -22.35
CA THR A 202 -7.96 -24.75 -23.39
C THR A 202 -7.43 -25.67 -24.48
N GLN A 203 -7.49 -26.97 -24.21
CA GLN A 203 -7.75 -27.98 -25.23
C GLN A 203 -8.89 -28.85 -24.71
N GLY A 204 -10.00 -28.84 -25.45
CA GLY A 204 -11.27 -29.48 -25.12
C GLY A 204 -12.40 -28.77 -25.82
#